data_AF-A0A1P8B1F6-F1
#
_entry.id   AF-A0A1P8B1F6-F1
#
_cell.length_a   1.000
_cell.length_b   1.000
_cell.length_c   1.000
_cell.angle_alpha   90.00
_cell.angle_beta   90.00
_cell.angle_gamma   90.00
#
_symmetry.space_group_name_H-M   'P 1'
#
loop_
_entity.id
_entity.type
_entity.pdbx_description
1 polymer ?
#
loop_
_entity_poly.entity_id
_entity_poly.type
_entity_poly.pdbx_seq_one_letter_code
_entity_poly.pdbx_strand_id
1 'polypeptide(L)'
;MIKIRDCLDEMVKFTLDYCVEFDIGLTGEFCSGLLCGESVLHDGERIESSSYALLHRFSGVPDYPLYKVLALGLLKSIDSGSFCGTFEKISLGKEVIRLKEKEDEWSKLINQKGSELVNALKDVFSELQVQEPLFSLMKDGIKTVEARCFEEEYDRIRRGGSMVMINKCLMFEVLELHQYASFYELLKAESSEKVFPGTKTVEEGMQMFRKLYDTDQENFNGVVAIHLSKSVAQPCVALAHILSGLSYTGVQNLLGLSHTTGSIFHALPPPRSMLLSSFMLPYKPKVVD
;
A
#
# COMPACT_ATOMS: atom_id res chain seq x y z
N MET A 1 -16.32 9.07 -2.22
CA MET A 1 -15.98 8.02 -1.25
C MET A 1 -14.98 7.09 -1.91
N ILE A 2 -13.80 6.98 -1.33
CA ILE A 2 -12.73 6.10 -1.83
C ILE A 2 -13.16 4.65 -1.63
N LYS A 3 -13.05 3.81 -2.66
CA LYS A 3 -13.33 2.38 -2.54
C LYS A 3 -12.06 1.67 -2.10
N ILE A 4 -12.19 0.68 -1.22
CA ILE A 4 -11.07 -0.17 -0.77
C ILE A 4 -10.26 -0.74 -1.95
N ARG A 5 -10.93 -1.14 -3.03
CA ARG A 5 -10.30 -1.64 -4.26
C ARG A 5 -9.29 -0.65 -4.87
N ASP A 6 -9.51 0.64 -4.72
CA ASP A 6 -8.71 1.68 -5.37
C ASP A 6 -7.43 2.03 -4.59
N CYS A 7 -7.35 1.61 -3.31
CA CYS A 7 -6.24 1.89 -2.40
C CYS A 7 -5.55 0.65 -1.82
N LEU A 8 -6.14 -0.54 -1.91
CA LEU A 8 -5.61 -1.73 -1.23
C LEU A 8 -4.21 -2.12 -1.68
N ASP A 9 -3.87 -1.99 -2.97
CA ASP A 9 -2.53 -2.29 -3.48
C ASP A 9 -1.47 -1.42 -2.77
N GLU A 10 -1.67 -0.10 -2.71
CA GLU A 10 -0.74 0.83 -2.06
C GLU A 10 -0.74 0.66 -0.54
N MET A 11 -1.89 0.33 0.08
CA MET A 11 -1.94 0.00 1.52
C MET A 11 -1.15 -1.27 1.84
N VAL A 12 -1.27 -2.33 1.03
CA VAL A 12 -0.52 -3.58 1.21
C VAL A 12 0.97 -3.30 1.01
N LYS A 13 1.34 -2.62 -0.08
CA LYS A 13 2.71 -2.23 -0.35
C LYS A 13 3.33 -1.45 0.83
N PHE A 14 2.66 -0.39 1.28
CA PHE A 14 3.09 0.42 2.42
C PHE A 14 3.23 -0.42 3.70
N THR A 15 2.27 -1.28 4.01
CA THR A 15 2.31 -2.12 5.23
C THR A 15 3.48 -3.11 5.19
N LEU A 16 3.84 -3.62 4.00
CA LEU A 16 5.00 -4.50 3.80
C LEU A 16 6.33 -3.74 3.87
N ASP A 17 6.41 -2.54 3.27
CA ASP A 17 7.60 -1.68 3.32
C ASP A 17 7.98 -1.32 4.78
N TYR A 18 6.97 -1.10 5.63
CA TYR A 18 7.13 -0.77 7.05
C TYR A 18 6.80 -1.96 7.98
N CYS A 19 7.04 -3.19 7.52
CA CYS A 19 6.70 -4.43 8.25
C CYS A 19 7.19 -4.47 9.71
N VAL A 20 8.34 -3.87 10.00
CA VAL A 20 8.91 -3.79 11.36
C VAL A 20 8.15 -2.78 12.23
N GLU A 21 7.75 -1.62 11.68
CA GLU A 21 6.99 -0.59 12.41
C GLU A 21 5.60 -1.11 12.80
N PHE A 22 5.00 -1.93 11.94
CA PHE A 22 3.66 -2.48 12.13
C PHE A 22 3.59 -3.85 12.83
N ASP A 23 4.73 -4.44 13.21
CA ASP A 23 4.83 -5.76 13.84
C ASP A 23 3.96 -6.84 13.16
N ILE A 24 4.07 -6.94 11.82
CA ILE A 24 3.20 -7.84 11.04
C ILE A 24 3.59 -9.33 11.15
N GLY A 25 4.57 -9.69 11.99
CA GLY A 25 4.99 -11.08 12.20
C GLY A 25 5.65 -11.78 11.00
N LEU A 26 6.02 -11.03 9.95
CA LEU A 26 6.73 -11.52 8.77
C LEU A 26 8.16 -10.96 8.74
N THR A 27 9.09 -11.73 8.19
CA THR A 27 10.49 -11.28 8.07
C THR A 27 10.63 -10.21 6.99
N GLY A 28 11.58 -9.29 7.17
CA GLY A 28 11.88 -8.26 6.16
C GLY A 28 12.28 -8.87 4.80
N GLU A 29 12.96 -10.01 4.80
CA GLU A 29 13.30 -10.76 3.57
C GLU A 29 12.04 -11.27 2.84
N PHE A 30 11.07 -11.80 3.59
CA PHE A 30 9.80 -12.25 3.02
C PHE A 30 9.00 -11.08 2.45
N CYS A 31 8.92 -9.96 3.19
CA CYS A 31 8.23 -8.76 2.74
C CYS A 31 8.89 -8.17 1.48
N SER A 32 10.22 -8.09 1.46
CA SER A 32 11.00 -7.69 0.29
C SER A 32 10.70 -8.60 -0.90
N GLY A 33 10.65 -9.92 -0.69
CA GLY A 33 10.31 -10.88 -1.74
C GLY A 33 8.89 -10.71 -2.31
N LEU A 34 7.92 -10.25 -1.50
CA LEU A 34 6.58 -9.91 -1.97
C LEU A 34 6.54 -8.62 -2.81
N LEU A 35 7.38 -7.65 -2.44
CA LEU A 35 7.49 -6.34 -3.09
C LEU A 35 8.32 -6.38 -4.38
N CYS A 36 9.30 -7.28 -4.46
CA CYS A 36 10.17 -7.43 -5.61
C CYS A 36 9.42 -7.83 -6.88
N GLY A 37 9.95 -7.41 -8.03
CA GLY A 37 9.53 -7.84 -9.36
C GLY A 37 8.87 -6.74 -10.20
N GLU A 38 9.10 -6.80 -11.51
CA GLU A 38 8.48 -5.91 -12.48
C GLU A 38 7.09 -6.43 -12.87
N SER A 39 6.12 -5.52 -12.91
CA SER A 39 4.81 -5.80 -13.49
C SER A 39 4.97 -6.02 -14.98
N VAL A 40 4.65 -7.22 -15.47
CA VAL A 40 4.58 -7.51 -16.92
C VAL A 40 3.32 -6.90 -17.55
N LEU A 41 2.41 -6.32 -16.75
CA LEU A 41 1.25 -5.62 -17.26
C LEU A 41 1.66 -4.23 -17.75
N HIS A 42 1.76 -4.10 -19.07
CA HIS A 42 1.80 -2.82 -19.77
C HIS A 42 0.52 -2.02 -19.45
N ASP A 43 0.74 -0.80 -19.00
CA ASP A 43 -0.27 0.23 -18.75
C ASP A 43 -1.02 0.52 -20.06
N GLY A 44 -2.20 -0.08 -20.26
CA GLY A 44 -2.95 0.07 -21.51
C GLY A 44 -4.13 -0.88 -21.72
N GLU A 45 -4.13 -2.05 -21.08
CA GLU A 45 -5.24 -2.99 -21.15
C GLU A 45 -6.08 -2.94 -19.86
N ARG A 46 -6.96 -1.94 -19.75
CA ARG A 46 -8.14 -2.02 -18.87
C ARG A 46 -9.05 -3.12 -19.41
N ILE A 47 -8.70 -4.38 -19.18
CA ILE A 47 -9.61 -5.48 -19.46
C ILE A 47 -10.52 -5.59 -18.25
N GLU A 48 -11.82 -5.42 -18.49
CA GLU A 48 -12.92 -5.99 -17.72
C GLU A 48 -12.71 -7.51 -17.60
N SER A 49 -11.74 -7.93 -16.79
CA SER A 49 -11.34 -9.32 -16.67
C SER A 49 -11.80 -9.81 -15.31
N SER A 50 -12.85 -10.60 -15.34
CA SER A 50 -13.33 -11.38 -14.22
C SER A 50 -12.17 -11.92 -13.38
N SER A 51 -12.37 -11.98 -12.06
CA SER A 51 -11.43 -12.47 -11.04
C SER A 51 -10.82 -13.86 -11.31
N TYR A 52 -11.33 -14.57 -12.32
CA TYR A 52 -10.86 -15.85 -12.83
C TYR A 52 -9.77 -15.73 -13.90
N ALA A 53 -9.76 -14.68 -14.72
CA ALA A 53 -8.82 -14.57 -15.84
C ALA A 53 -7.37 -14.27 -15.39
N LEU A 54 -7.18 -13.55 -14.28
CA LEU A 54 -5.85 -13.27 -13.74
C LEU A 54 -5.19 -14.51 -13.13
N LEU A 55 -5.98 -15.43 -12.56
CA LEU A 55 -5.43 -16.65 -11.96
C LEU A 55 -5.07 -17.73 -12.99
N HIS A 56 -5.67 -17.68 -14.19
CA HIS A 56 -5.44 -18.67 -15.24
C HIS A 56 -4.48 -18.24 -16.34
N ARG A 57 -3.97 -17.00 -16.35
CA ARG A 57 -3.21 -16.50 -17.50
C ARG A 57 -1.83 -17.16 -17.66
N PHE A 58 -1.29 -17.80 -16.61
CA PHE A 58 -0.04 -18.57 -16.70
C PHE A 58 0.01 -19.70 -15.65
N SER A 59 -0.41 -20.92 -16.01
CA SER A 59 -0.27 -22.08 -15.12
C SER A 59 1.19 -22.29 -14.69
N GLY A 60 1.48 -22.09 -13.39
CA GLY A 60 2.70 -22.55 -12.73
C GLY A 60 3.54 -21.47 -12.03
N VAL A 61 3.57 -20.22 -12.52
CA VAL A 61 4.34 -19.13 -11.89
C VAL A 61 3.46 -17.90 -11.70
N PRO A 62 3.25 -17.42 -10.46
CA PRO A 62 2.40 -16.26 -10.20
C PRO A 62 2.94 -15.01 -10.87
N ASP A 63 2.04 -14.06 -11.14
CA ASP A 63 2.43 -12.76 -11.65
C ASP A 63 3.10 -11.93 -10.54
N TYR A 64 4.19 -11.24 -10.91
CA TYR A 64 4.92 -10.34 -10.04
C TYR A 64 4.53 -8.88 -10.31
N PRO A 65 4.65 -7.99 -9.32
CA PRO A 65 5.06 -8.25 -7.94
C PRO A 65 3.96 -8.95 -7.11
N LEU A 66 4.34 -9.86 -6.21
CA LEU A 66 3.41 -10.73 -5.49
C LEU A 66 2.47 -9.97 -4.56
N TYR A 67 2.85 -8.79 -4.06
CA TYR A 67 1.98 -7.99 -3.20
C TYR A 67 0.66 -7.61 -3.90
N LYS A 68 0.63 -7.48 -5.23
CA LYS A 68 -0.62 -7.22 -5.99
C LYS A 68 -1.53 -8.44 -6.00
N VAL A 69 -0.95 -9.64 -6.12
CA VAL A 69 -1.71 -10.90 -6.01
C VAL A 69 -2.26 -11.05 -4.59
N LEU A 70 -1.45 -10.72 -3.58
CA LEU A 70 -1.87 -10.69 -2.18
C LEU A 70 -2.99 -9.69 -1.94
N ALA A 71 -2.87 -8.45 -2.45
CA ALA A 71 -3.91 -7.43 -2.35
C ALA A 71 -5.22 -7.90 -2.98
N LEU A 72 -5.18 -8.55 -4.15
CA LEU A 72 -6.36 -9.13 -4.76
C LEU A 72 -7.00 -10.24 -3.91
N GLY A 73 -6.19 -11.13 -3.31
CA GLY A 73 -6.66 -12.18 -2.41
C GLY A 73 -7.31 -11.61 -1.14
N LEU A 74 -6.71 -10.57 -0.57
CA LEU A 74 -7.25 -9.83 0.57
C LEU A 74 -8.55 -9.11 0.20
N LEU A 75 -8.62 -8.46 -0.97
CA LEU A 75 -9.82 -7.80 -1.45
C LEU A 75 -11.00 -8.77 -1.53
N LYS A 76 -10.79 -9.92 -2.18
CA LYS A 76 -11.81 -11.00 -2.28
C LYS A 76 -12.25 -11.47 -0.90
N SER A 77 -11.29 -11.61 0.02
CA SER A 77 -11.57 -12.07 1.37
C SER A 77 -12.38 -11.05 2.17
N ILE A 78 -12.03 -9.77 2.08
CA ILE A 78 -12.73 -8.67 2.75
C ILE A 78 -14.14 -8.49 2.16
N ASP A 79 -14.27 -8.51 0.82
CA ASP A 79 -15.55 -8.38 0.13
C ASP A 79 -16.52 -9.53 0.49
N SER A 80 -16.01 -10.75 0.68
CA SER A 80 -16.82 -11.90 1.11
C SER A 80 -17.04 -12.00 2.61
N GLY A 81 -16.27 -11.26 3.42
CA GLY A 81 -16.23 -11.40 4.88
C GLY A 81 -15.67 -12.75 5.37
N SER A 82 -14.90 -13.45 4.54
CA SER A 82 -14.35 -14.79 4.81
C SER A 82 -13.01 -15.01 4.11
N PHE A 83 -12.18 -15.93 4.60
CA PHE A 83 -10.91 -16.25 3.97
C PHE A 83 -11.10 -16.91 2.59
N CYS A 84 -10.56 -16.27 1.54
CA CYS A 84 -10.70 -16.72 0.15
C CYS A 84 -9.36 -17.18 -0.45
N GLY A 85 -8.72 -18.18 0.16
CA GLY A 85 -7.52 -18.82 -0.41
C GLY A 85 -7.81 -19.56 -1.72
N THR A 86 -6.85 -19.59 -2.64
CA THR A 86 -7.01 -20.20 -3.98
C THR A 86 -6.54 -21.65 -4.04
N PHE A 87 -6.50 -22.35 -2.91
CA PHE A 87 -5.99 -23.72 -2.86
C PHE A 87 -6.98 -24.74 -3.42
N GLU A 88 -6.54 -25.55 -4.38
CA GLU A 88 -7.19 -26.82 -4.71
C GLU A 88 -6.93 -27.81 -3.56
N LYS A 89 -7.99 -28.26 -2.88
CA LYS A 89 -7.92 -29.19 -1.74
C LYS A 89 -7.34 -30.54 -2.15
N ILE A 90 -6.02 -30.67 -2.21
CA ILE A 90 -5.36 -31.97 -2.32
C ILE A 90 -5.55 -32.68 -0.97
N SER A 91 -6.18 -33.85 -1.02
CA SER A 91 -6.70 -34.57 0.15
C SER A 91 -5.57 -35.19 1.00
N LEU A 92 -5.03 -34.42 1.95
CA LEU A 92 -4.11 -34.91 3.01
C LEU A 92 -4.81 -34.83 4.39
N GLY A 93 -5.56 -35.89 4.74
CA GLY A 93 -6.64 -35.87 5.74
C GLY A 93 -6.40 -35.14 7.07
N LYS A 94 -5.25 -35.30 7.73
CA LYS A 94 -4.96 -34.61 9.02
C LYS A 94 -4.61 -33.13 8.84
N GLU A 95 -3.95 -32.80 7.74
CA GLU A 95 -3.60 -31.41 7.41
C GLU A 95 -4.83 -30.62 7.02
N VAL A 96 -5.81 -31.25 6.35
CA VAL A 96 -7.08 -30.63 5.98
C VAL A 96 -7.86 -30.13 7.20
N ILE A 97 -7.90 -30.89 8.31
CA ILE A 97 -8.62 -30.48 9.52
C ILE A 97 -7.95 -29.25 10.15
N ARG A 98 -6.62 -29.29 10.33
CA ARG A 98 -5.85 -28.16 10.89
C ARG A 98 -5.93 -26.91 10.02
N LEU A 99 -5.91 -27.09 8.70
CA LEU A 99 -6.07 -25.98 7.76
C LEU A 99 -7.47 -25.39 7.84
N LYS A 100 -8.51 -26.22 7.96
CA LYS A 100 -9.89 -25.74 8.10
C LYS A 100 -10.11 -24.95 9.39
N GLU A 101 -9.53 -25.39 10.51
CA GLU A 101 -9.54 -24.63 11.77
C GLU A 101 -8.87 -23.26 11.61
N LYS A 102 -7.72 -23.21 10.93
CA LYS A 102 -7.04 -21.94 10.60
C LYS A 102 -7.85 -21.06 9.65
N GLU A 103 -8.50 -21.64 8.63
CA GLU A 103 -9.37 -20.90 7.71
C GLU A 103 -10.54 -20.23 8.45
N ASP A 104 -11.13 -20.91 9.43
CA ASP A 104 -12.19 -20.35 10.28
C ASP A 104 -11.67 -19.20 11.17
N GLU A 105 -10.47 -19.35 11.75
CA GLU A 105 -9.81 -18.28 12.51
C GLU A 105 -9.48 -17.07 11.64
N TRP A 106 -8.90 -17.29 10.46
CA TRP A 106 -8.60 -16.25 9.48
C TRP A 106 -9.87 -15.57 8.99
N SER A 107 -10.94 -16.32 8.75
CA SER A 107 -12.23 -15.75 8.34
C SER A 107 -12.80 -14.80 9.39
N LYS A 108 -12.74 -15.17 10.68
CA LYS A 108 -13.16 -14.28 11.78
C LYS A 108 -12.31 -13.01 11.82
N LEU A 109 -10.99 -13.16 11.70
CA LEU A 109 -10.06 -12.03 11.68
C LEU A 109 -10.32 -11.09 10.51
N ILE A 110 -10.47 -11.63 9.30
CA ILE A 110 -10.79 -10.88 8.07
C ILE A 110 -12.13 -10.17 8.20
N ASN A 111 -13.14 -10.83 8.75
CA ASN A 111 -14.45 -10.22 8.96
C ASN A 111 -14.33 -8.99 9.90
N GLN A 112 -13.68 -9.18 11.05
CA GLN A 112 -13.51 -8.12 12.04
C GLN A 112 -12.63 -6.98 11.51
N LYS A 113 -11.37 -7.26 11.16
CA LYS A 113 -10.40 -6.24 10.74
C LYS A 113 -10.66 -5.69 9.36
N GLY A 114 -11.23 -6.49 8.45
CA GLY A 114 -11.71 -6.01 7.16
C GLY A 114 -12.84 -5.00 7.31
N SER A 115 -13.78 -5.22 8.26
CA SER A 115 -14.83 -4.24 8.55
C SER A 115 -14.27 -2.95 9.17
N GLU A 116 -13.29 -3.04 10.09
CA GLU A 116 -12.59 -1.88 10.65
C GLU A 116 -11.91 -1.05 9.55
N LEU A 117 -11.21 -1.73 8.63
CA LEU A 117 -10.54 -1.10 7.49
C LEU A 117 -11.55 -0.39 6.57
N VAL A 118 -12.62 -1.09 6.15
CA VAL A 118 -13.66 -0.51 5.28
C VAL A 118 -14.35 0.66 5.97
N ASN A 119 -14.63 0.55 7.27
CA ASN A 119 -15.24 1.64 8.04
C ASN A 119 -14.34 2.87 8.13
N ALA A 120 -13.03 2.70 8.35
CA ALA A 120 -12.08 3.81 8.36
C ALA A 120 -12.05 4.58 7.03
N LEU A 121 -12.28 3.90 5.90
CA LEU A 121 -12.28 4.53 4.57
C LEU A 121 -13.58 5.27 4.22
N LYS A 122 -14.69 5.03 4.95
CA LYS A 122 -16.00 5.63 4.63
C LYS A 122 -15.99 7.15 4.72
N ASP A 123 -15.25 7.69 5.67
CA ASP A 123 -15.22 9.12 5.99
C ASP A 123 -14.13 9.87 5.21
N VAL A 124 -13.37 9.17 4.35
CA VAL A 124 -12.33 9.79 3.54
C VAL A 124 -12.96 10.62 2.41
N PHE A 125 -12.72 11.92 2.49
CA PHE A 125 -13.17 12.93 1.56
C PHE A 125 -12.40 12.85 0.22
N SER A 126 -11.07 12.90 0.29
CA SER A 126 -10.20 12.93 -0.89
C SER A 126 -8.89 12.18 -0.68
N GLU A 127 -8.23 11.90 -1.80
CA GLU A 127 -6.88 11.37 -1.87
C GLU A 127 -5.93 12.49 -2.31
N LEU A 128 -4.79 12.62 -1.65
CA LEU A 128 -3.72 13.53 -2.06
C LEU A 128 -2.45 12.73 -2.32
N GLN A 129 -1.76 13.08 -3.40
CA GLN A 129 -0.46 12.50 -3.75
C GLN A 129 0.66 13.42 -3.26
N VAL A 130 1.64 12.85 -2.56
CA VAL A 130 2.79 13.55 -1.97
C VAL A 130 4.06 12.78 -2.33
N GLN A 131 5.03 13.47 -2.90
CA GLN A 131 6.31 12.89 -3.32
C GLN A 131 7.27 12.70 -2.14
N GLU A 132 8.21 11.77 -2.27
CA GLU A 132 9.35 11.70 -1.35
C GLU A 132 10.32 12.88 -1.56
N PRO A 133 11.00 13.37 -0.51
CA PRO A 133 11.04 12.86 0.87
C PRO A 133 9.89 13.35 1.77
N LEU A 134 8.95 14.16 1.24
CA LEU A 134 7.91 14.81 2.04
C LEU A 134 6.93 13.81 2.62
N PHE A 135 6.59 12.76 1.88
CA PHE A 135 5.71 11.71 2.35
C PHE A 135 6.25 11.02 3.61
N SER A 136 7.53 10.62 3.60
CA SER A 136 8.19 10.06 4.79
C SER A 136 8.15 11.03 5.98
N LEU A 137 8.39 12.32 5.74
CA LEU A 137 8.31 13.35 6.79
C LEU A 137 6.88 13.53 7.33
N MET A 138 5.85 13.33 6.52
CA MET A 138 4.45 13.33 6.98
C MET A 138 4.13 12.08 7.80
N LYS A 139 4.61 10.90 7.38
CA LYS A 139 4.45 9.63 8.11
C LYS A 139 4.98 9.74 9.54
N ASP A 140 6.12 10.40 9.70
CA ASP A 140 6.82 10.60 10.98
C ASP A 140 6.29 11.81 11.78
N GLY A 141 5.29 12.53 11.25
CA GLY A 141 4.65 13.66 11.94
C GLY A 141 5.48 14.96 11.94
N ILE A 142 6.54 15.04 11.13
CA ILE A 142 7.41 16.21 11.02
C ILE A 142 6.78 17.24 10.08
N LYS A 143 6.38 16.82 8.88
CA LYS A 143 5.63 17.66 7.93
C LYS A 143 4.15 17.60 8.29
N THR A 144 3.59 18.74 8.66
CA THR A 144 2.19 18.88 9.13
C THR A 144 1.36 19.84 8.30
N VAL A 145 1.98 20.52 7.33
CA VAL A 145 1.29 21.41 6.40
C VAL A 145 1.59 20.95 4.98
N GLU A 146 0.56 20.65 4.21
CA GLU A 146 0.65 20.33 2.79
C GLU A 146 0.22 21.53 1.94
N ALA A 147 1.07 21.94 1.01
CA ALA A 147 0.84 23.12 0.18
C ALA A 147 0.48 22.70 -1.24
N ARG A 148 -0.64 23.19 -1.77
CA ARG A 148 -1.15 22.85 -3.11
C ARG A 148 -1.75 24.08 -3.79
N CYS A 149 -1.89 24.03 -5.12
CA CYS A 149 -2.69 25.03 -5.83
C CYS A 149 -4.15 24.91 -5.41
N PHE A 150 -4.87 26.03 -5.30
CA PHE A 150 -6.27 25.99 -4.91
C PHE A 150 -7.12 25.34 -6.02
N GLU A 151 -7.98 24.41 -5.61
CA GLU A 151 -9.03 23.78 -6.40
C GLU A 151 -10.36 23.96 -5.67
N GLU A 152 -11.47 24.11 -6.42
CA GLU A 152 -12.81 24.34 -5.85
C GLU A 152 -13.26 23.22 -4.89
N GLU A 153 -12.73 22.01 -5.06
CA GLU A 153 -13.04 20.88 -4.17
C GLU A 153 -12.61 21.13 -2.72
N TYR A 154 -11.59 21.97 -2.50
CA TYR A 154 -11.09 22.28 -1.16
C TYR A 154 -12.04 23.16 -0.34
N ASP A 155 -13.03 23.80 -0.97
CA ASP A 155 -14.06 24.54 -0.22
C ASP A 155 -14.86 23.61 0.71
N ARG A 156 -14.97 22.32 0.36
CA ARG A 156 -15.69 21.32 1.16
C ARG A 156 -14.94 20.91 2.43
N ILE A 157 -13.61 20.96 2.44
CA ILE A 157 -12.78 20.59 3.59
C ILE A 157 -12.40 21.78 4.49
N ARG A 158 -12.73 23.01 4.06
CA ARG A 158 -12.34 24.26 4.74
C ARG A 158 -12.75 24.34 6.21
N ARG A 159 -13.79 23.60 6.63
CA ARG A 159 -14.32 23.64 8.00
C ARG A 159 -13.60 22.72 8.99
N GLY A 160 -12.53 22.03 8.57
CA GLY A 160 -11.82 21.06 9.39
C GLY A 160 -12.61 19.77 9.62
N GLY A 161 -11.98 18.78 10.24
CA GLY A 161 -12.55 17.48 10.60
C GLY A 161 -12.77 16.51 9.43
N SER A 162 -12.40 16.90 8.21
CA SER A 162 -12.47 16.03 7.04
C SER A 162 -11.28 15.07 7.02
N MET A 163 -11.50 13.81 6.68
CA MET A 163 -10.41 12.83 6.52
C MET A 163 -9.89 12.85 5.09
N VAL A 164 -8.58 12.84 4.91
CA VAL A 164 -7.91 12.70 3.62
C VAL A 164 -6.94 11.52 3.66
N MET A 165 -6.70 10.91 2.50
CA MET A 165 -5.72 9.83 2.37
C MET A 165 -4.51 10.31 1.58
N ILE A 166 -3.31 10.18 2.15
CA ILE A 166 -2.06 10.49 1.47
C ILE A 166 -1.51 9.21 0.83
N ASN A 167 -1.16 9.29 -0.45
CA ASN A 167 -0.58 8.19 -1.25
C ASN A 167 -1.37 6.87 -1.14
N LYS A 168 -2.69 6.97 -0.98
CA LYS A 168 -3.59 5.81 -0.82
C LYS A 168 -3.23 4.87 0.33
N CYS A 169 -2.41 5.28 1.30
CA CYS A 169 -1.93 4.37 2.35
C CYS A 169 -2.03 4.91 3.78
N LEU A 170 -1.96 6.24 3.96
CA LEU A 170 -2.03 6.88 5.28
C LEU A 170 -3.21 7.85 5.36
N MET A 171 -3.89 7.85 6.50
CA MET A 171 -5.05 8.71 6.73
C MET A 171 -4.71 9.89 7.65
N PHE A 172 -5.19 11.09 7.29
CA PHE A 172 -4.97 12.33 8.02
C PHE A 172 -6.29 13.07 8.21
N GLU A 173 -6.41 13.76 9.34
CA GLU A 173 -7.49 14.72 9.60
C GLU A 173 -7.03 16.11 9.15
N VAL A 174 -7.87 16.79 8.36
CA VAL A 174 -7.70 18.21 8.03
C VAL A 174 -8.10 19.04 9.24
N LEU A 175 -7.12 19.74 9.82
CA LEU A 175 -7.36 20.62 10.97
C LEU A 175 -7.94 21.95 10.50
N GLU A 176 -7.24 22.60 9.56
CA GLU A 176 -7.61 23.90 9.00
C GLU A 176 -7.01 24.06 7.60
N LEU A 177 -7.56 25.03 6.86
CA LEU A 177 -7.10 25.38 5.52
C LEU A 177 -6.97 26.89 5.39
N HIS A 178 -5.78 27.34 5.02
CA HIS A 178 -5.48 28.74 4.75
C HIS A 178 -5.23 28.94 3.27
N GLN A 179 -5.77 30.02 2.71
CA GLN A 179 -5.61 30.37 1.30
C GLN A 179 -4.70 31.60 1.18
N TYR A 180 -3.81 31.57 0.20
CA TYR A 180 -2.84 32.63 -0.07
C TYR A 180 -2.80 32.96 -1.56
N ALA A 181 -2.30 34.14 -1.88
CA ALA A 181 -2.17 34.59 -3.26
C ALA A 181 -1.11 33.80 -4.06
N SER A 182 -0.05 33.31 -3.40
CA SER A 182 1.06 32.57 -4.01
C SER A 182 1.78 31.70 -2.99
N PHE A 183 2.61 30.75 -3.45
CA PHE A 183 3.44 29.93 -2.56
C PHE A 183 4.43 30.75 -1.74
N TYR A 184 4.87 31.89 -2.29
CA TYR A 184 5.76 32.81 -1.58
C TYR A 184 5.08 33.43 -0.35
N GLU A 185 3.83 33.87 -0.49
CA GLU A 185 3.06 34.42 0.63
C GLU A 185 2.65 33.32 1.62
N LEU A 186 2.38 32.09 1.15
CA LEU A 186 2.17 30.92 2.00
C LEU A 186 3.41 30.66 2.87
N LEU A 187 4.61 30.59 2.31
CA LEU A 187 5.84 30.32 3.06
C LEU A 187 6.25 31.45 4.01
N LYS A 188 5.78 32.68 3.79
CA LYS A 188 5.97 33.78 4.74
C LYS A 188 5.05 33.67 5.95
N ALA A 189 3.82 33.20 5.74
CA ALA A 189 2.80 33.14 6.77
C ALA A 189 2.85 31.83 7.57
N GLU A 190 3.13 30.72 6.89
CA GLU A 190 3.24 29.39 7.47
C GLU A 190 4.67 29.09 7.91
N SER A 191 4.82 28.17 8.87
CA SER A 191 6.15 27.70 9.27
C SER A 191 6.81 26.92 8.13
N SER A 192 7.92 27.43 7.60
CA SER A 192 8.69 26.74 6.56
C SER A 192 9.09 25.32 6.98
N GLU A 193 9.42 25.11 8.25
CA GLU A 193 9.73 23.78 8.81
C GLU A 193 8.54 22.82 8.79
N LYS A 194 7.29 23.31 8.84
CA LYS A 194 6.09 22.46 8.74
C LYS A 194 5.67 22.16 7.31
N VAL A 195 5.99 23.05 6.36
CA VAL A 195 5.69 22.89 4.92
C VAL A 195 6.80 22.09 4.23
N PHE A 196 8.06 22.46 4.47
CA PHE A 196 9.28 21.83 3.98
C PHE A 196 10.31 21.69 5.12
N PRO A 197 10.21 20.62 5.92
CA PRO A 197 11.18 20.36 6.97
C PRO A 197 12.62 20.36 6.45
N GLY A 198 13.51 21.05 7.15
CA GLY A 198 14.93 21.22 6.76
C GLY A 198 15.24 22.52 6.02
N THR A 199 14.23 23.29 5.60
CA THR A 199 14.43 24.63 5.02
C THR A 199 14.44 25.70 6.11
N LYS A 200 15.38 26.65 6.01
CA LYS A 200 15.59 27.74 6.97
C LYS A 200 15.06 29.08 6.47
N THR A 201 14.90 29.23 5.17
CA THR A 201 14.43 30.48 4.55
C THR A 201 13.28 30.25 3.57
N VAL A 202 12.52 31.31 3.31
CA VAL A 202 11.46 31.31 2.29
C VAL A 202 12.04 30.98 0.91
N GLU A 203 13.25 31.46 0.60
CA GLU A 203 13.93 31.22 -0.67
C GLU A 203 14.29 29.74 -0.85
N GLU A 204 14.77 29.06 0.20
CA GLU A 204 15.02 27.62 0.18
C GLU A 204 13.71 26.84 -0.03
N GLY A 205 12.63 27.23 0.66
CA GLY A 205 11.30 26.64 0.45
C GLY A 205 10.79 26.82 -0.99
N MET A 206 10.97 28.01 -1.58
CA MET A 206 10.62 28.27 -2.98
C MET A 206 11.46 27.45 -3.97
N GLN A 207 12.73 27.19 -3.66
CA GLN A 207 13.54 26.27 -4.46
C GLN A 207 13.01 24.84 -4.40
N MET A 208 12.48 24.41 -3.25
CA MET A 208 11.85 23.09 -3.13
C MET A 208 10.55 23.00 -3.94
N PHE A 209 9.70 24.02 -3.92
CA PHE A 209 8.52 24.07 -4.78
C PHE A 209 8.88 23.90 -6.26
N ARG A 210 9.85 24.66 -6.78
CA ARG A 210 10.28 24.56 -8.18
C ARG A 210 10.83 23.19 -8.59
N LYS A 211 11.31 22.40 -7.63
CA LYS A 211 11.84 21.04 -7.90
C LYS A 211 10.74 19.98 -7.89
N LEU A 212 9.73 20.15 -7.04
CA LEU A 212 8.72 19.13 -6.77
C LEU A 212 7.39 19.38 -7.48
N TYR A 213 7.12 20.65 -7.81
CA TYR A 213 5.87 21.10 -8.38
C TYR A 213 6.15 21.98 -9.59
N ASP A 214 5.25 21.90 -10.55
CA ASP A 214 5.19 22.85 -11.65
C ASP A 214 4.62 24.17 -11.12
N THR A 215 5.49 25.10 -10.74
CA THR A 215 5.08 26.39 -10.17
C THR A 215 4.36 27.30 -11.17
N ASP A 216 4.42 26.99 -12.46
CA ASP A 216 3.66 27.71 -13.49
C ASP A 216 2.16 27.43 -13.37
N GLN A 217 1.77 26.40 -12.59
CA GLN A 217 0.40 26.07 -12.24
C GLN A 217 -0.10 26.77 -10.98
N GLU A 218 0.54 27.85 -10.50
CA GLU A 218 -0.12 28.75 -9.54
C GLU A 218 -1.43 29.23 -10.18
N ASN A 219 -2.53 28.55 -9.84
CA ASN A 219 -3.83 28.80 -10.42
C ASN A 219 -4.20 30.26 -10.17
N PHE A 220 -4.99 30.85 -11.07
CA PHE A 220 -5.54 32.20 -10.87
C PHE A 220 -6.28 32.36 -9.52
N ASN A 221 -6.67 31.24 -8.90
CA ASN A 221 -7.36 31.18 -7.61
C ASN A 221 -6.40 31.17 -6.38
N GLY A 222 -5.09 31.20 -6.59
CA GLY A 222 -4.07 31.16 -5.54
C GLY A 222 -3.72 29.74 -5.07
N VAL A 223 -3.21 29.64 -3.85
CA VAL A 223 -2.69 28.41 -3.24
C VAL A 223 -3.32 28.17 -1.87
N VAL A 224 -3.22 26.93 -1.38
CA VAL A 224 -3.69 26.52 -0.05
C VAL A 224 -2.61 25.86 0.77
N ALA A 225 -2.61 26.17 2.06
CA ALA A 225 -1.95 25.40 3.11
C ALA A 225 -3.00 24.53 3.81
N ILE A 226 -2.85 23.22 3.71
CA ILE A 226 -3.71 22.23 4.35
C ILE A 226 -2.98 21.73 5.60
N HIS A 227 -3.47 22.12 6.77
CA HIS A 227 -2.92 21.65 8.04
C HIS A 227 -3.49 20.27 8.36
N LEU A 228 -2.60 19.32 8.62
CA LEU A 228 -2.92 17.90 8.73
C LEU A 228 -2.42 17.34 10.06
N SER A 229 -3.24 16.48 10.66
CA SER A 229 -2.85 15.61 11.77
C SER A 229 -2.98 14.15 11.35
N LYS A 230 -2.00 13.31 11.70
CA LYS A 230 -2.08 11.87 11.44
C LYS A 230 -3.26 11.29 12.22
N SER A 231 -4.16 10.61 11.52
CA SER A 231 -5.33 9.99 12.14
C SER A 231 -4.91 8.92 13.15
N VAL A 232 -5.62 8.82 14.28
CA VAL A 232 -5.44 7.72 15.24
C VAL A 232 -5.91 6.39 14.65
N ALA A 233 -7.02 6.41 13.90
CA ALA A 233 -7.47 5.25 13.15
C ALA A 233 -6.72 5.20 11.82
N GLN A 234 -5.95 4.14 11.57
CA GLN A 234 -5.20 3.96 10.32
C GLN A 234 -5.63 2.65 9.65
N PRO A 235 -6.07 2.68 8.37
CA PRO A 235 -6.40 1.46 7.62
C PRO A 235 -5.24 0.45 7.56
N CYS A 236 -4.00 0.93 7.48
CA CYS A 236 -2.80 0.09 7.48
C CYS A 236 -2.60 -0.67 8.80
N VAL A 237 -3.10 -0.17 9.95
CA VAL A 237 -3.05 -0.89 11.23
C VAL A 237 -4.02 -2.09 11.24
N ALA A 238 -5.22 -1.91 10.70
CA ALA A 238 -6.16 -3.03 10.53
C ALA A 238 -5.59 -4.08 9.56
N LEU A 239 -4.96 -3.63 8.47
CA LEU A 239 -4.30 -4.50 7.50
C LEU A 239 -3.11 -5.25 8.10
N ALA A 240 -2.28 -4.58 8.90
CA ALA A 240 -1.16 -5.18 9.64
C ALA A 240 -1.63 -6.32 10.55
N HIS A 241 -2.74 -6.11 11.28
CA HIS A 241 -3.33 -7.17 12.11
C HIS A 241 -3.82 -8.36 11.28
N ILE A 242 -4.39 -8.13 10.09
CA ILE A 242 -4.77 -9.22 9.18
C ILE A 242 -3.53 -10.00 8.77
N LEU A 243 -2.48 -9.33 8.27
CA LEU A 243 -1.25 -9.98 7.82
C LEU A 243 -0.56 -10.76 8.95
N SER A 244 -0.50 -10.19 10.15
CA SER A 244 0.03 -10.83 11.35
C SER A 244 -0.73 -12.11 11.71
N GLY A 245 -2.06 -12.06 11.75
CA GLY A 245 -2.86 -13.25 12.06
C GLY A 245 -2.91 -14.29 10.94
N LEU A 246 -2.74 -13.88 9.68
CA LEU A 246 -2.57 -14.82 8.57
C LEU A 246 -1.26 -15.60 8.68
N SER A 247 -0.20 -14.96 9.18
CA SER A 247 1.18 -15.48 9.17
C SER A 247 1.65 -15.86 7.75
N TYR A 248 2.83 -16.49 7.63
CA TYR A 248 3.33 -17.03 6.37
C TYR A 248 2.29 -17.91 5.65
N THR A 249 1.67 -18.84 6.40
CA THR A 249 0.76 -19.84 5.83
C THR A 249 -0.47 -19.20 5.19
N GLY A 250 -1.10 -18.24 5.85
CA GLY A 250 -2.30 -17.56 5.32
C GLY A 250 -1.95 -16.68 4.13
N VAL A 251 -0.84 -15.94 4.19
CA VAL A 251 -0.35 -15.12 3.07
C VAL A 251 -0.04 -15.99 1.85
N GLN A 252 0.67 -17.10 2.02
CA GLN A 252 0.97 -18.02 0.93
C GLN A 252 -0.29 -18.68 0.35
N ASN A 253 -1.29 -19.02 1.19
CA ASN A 253 -2.58 -19.53 0.69
C ASN A 253 -3.34 -18.49 -0.16
N LEU A 254 -3.29 -17.20 0.20
CA LEU A 254 -3.86 -16.13 -0.62
C LEU A 254 -3.11 -15.93 -1.94
N LEU A 255 -1.83 -16.30 -2.00
CA LEU A 255 -1.02 -16.34 -3.21
C LEU A 255 -1.23 -17.62 -4.04
N GLY A 256 -2.04 -18.57 -3.56
CA GLY A 256 -2.24 -19.89 -4.19
C GLY A 256 -1.04 -20.82 -4.03
N LEU A 257 -0.19 -20.59 -3.05
CA LEU A 257 0.98 -21.40 -2.75
C LEU A 257 0.64 -22.46 -1.69
N SER A 258 1.15 -23.67 -1.90
CA SER A 258 1.00 -24.79 -0.98
C SER A 258 2.30 -25.10 -0.25
N HIS A 259 2.21 -25.41 1.04
CA HIS A 259 3.32 -26.02 1.75
C HIS A 259 3.38 -27.51 1.44
N THR A 260 4.54 -27.98 1.00
CA THR A 260 4.87 -29.41 0.99
C THR A 260 5.89 -29.66 2.09
N THR A 261 5.74 -30.78 2.80
CA THR A 261 6.74 -31.25 3.78
C THR A 261 8.13 -31.28 3.13
N GLY A 262 9.12 -30.64 3.76
CA GLY A 262 10.48 -30.52 3.26
C GLY A 262 10.79 -29.22 2.49
N SER A 263 9.79 -28.36 2.23
CA SER A 263 10.01 -27.00 1.71
C SER A 263 10.36 -26.01 2.81
N ILE A 264 11.05 -24.92 2.45
CA ILE A 264 11.27 -23.79 3.36
C ILE A 264 9.92 -23.11 3.57
N PHE A 265 9.46 -23.04 4.81
CA PHE A 265 8.10 -22.61 5.13
C PHE A 265 7.78 -21.16 4.73
N HIS A 266 8.77 -20.31 4.52
CA HIS A 266 8.58 -18.91 4.08
C HIS A 266 9.18 -18.68 2.68
N ALA A 267 9.44 -19.72 1.90
CA ALA A 267 9.89 -19.55 0.53
C ALA A 267 8.76 -18.95 -0.33
N LEU A 268 9.14 -17.97 -1.14
CA LEU A 268 8.34 -17.46 -2.24
C LEU A 268 8.88 -18.05 -3.55
N PRO A 269 8.04 -18.18 -4.59
CA PRO A 269 8.55 -18.53 -5.90
C PRO A 269 9.59 -17.49 -6.37
N PRO A 270 10.47 -17.84 -7.33
CA PRO A 270 11.29 -16.86 -8.02
C PRO A 270 10.48 -16.15 -9.13
N PRO A 271 10.80 -14.88 -9.46
CA PRO A 271 10.24 -14.21 -10.63
C PRO A 271 10.53 -14.96 -11.93
N ARG A 272 9.65 -14.82 -12.94
CA ARG A 272 9.83 -15.47 -14.26
C ARG A 272 11.17 -15.12 -14.92
N SER A 273 11.61 -13.87 -14.80
CA SER A 273 12.90 -13.42 -15.33
C SER A 273 14.08 -14.19 -14.73
N MET A 274 14.02 -14.50 -13.44
CA MET A 274 15.03 -15.30 -12.74
C MET A 274 14.99 -16.78 -13.17
N LEU A 275 13.79 -17.34 -13.38
CA LEU A 275 13.65 -18.68 -13.94
C LEU A 275 14.25 -18.75 -15.35
N LEU A 276 13.91 -17.79 -16.23
CA LEU A 276 14.41 -17.74 -17.60
C LEU A 276 15.94 -17.58 -17.65
N SER A 277 16.53 -16.72 -16.82
CA SER A 277 17.98 -16.52 -16.78
C SER A 277 18.72 -17.77 -16.31
N SER A 278 18.13 -18.56 -15.41
CA SER A 278 18.73 -19.81 -14.93
C SER A 278 18.93 -20.84 -16.05
N PHE A 279 18.06 -20.86 -17.08
CA PHE A 279 18.19 -21.74 -18.24
C PHE A 279 19.25 -21.27 -19.26
N MET A 280 19.65 -20.00 -19.20
CA MET A 280 20.63 -19.41 -20.13
C MET A 280 22.09 -19.55 -19.63
N LEU A 281 22.30 -19.93 -18.37
CA LEU A 281 23.63 -20.12 -17.81
C LEU A 281 24.18 -21.51 -18.19
N PRO A 282 25.31 -21.61 -18.91
CA PRO A 282 25.91 -22.91 -19.21
C PRO A 282 26.32 -23.60 -17.90
N TYR A 283 25.84 -24.83 -17.72
CA TYR A 283 26.21 -25.67 -16.57
C TYR A 283 27.72 -25.90 -16.55
N LYS A 284 28.41 -25.36 -15.53
CA LYS A 284 29.82 -25.63 -15.25
C LYS A 284 29.91 -26.51 -14.00
N PRO A 285 29.99 -27.85 -14.13
CA PRO A 285 30.24 -28.69 -12.98
C PRO A 285 31.60 -28.30 -12.37
N LYS A 286 31.65 -28.12 -11.05
CA LYS A 286 32.92 -28.05 -10.33
C LYS A 286 33.56 -29.43 -10.46
N VAL A 287 34.53 -29.57 -11.36
CA VAL A 287 35.43 -30.73 -11.35
C VAL A 287 36.25 -30.59 -10.07
N VAL A 288 36.01 -31.48 -9.12
CA VAL A 288 36.89 -31.67 -7.96
C VAL A 288 37.88 -32.75 -8.40
N ASP A 289 39.13 -32.35 -8.60
CA ASP A 289 40.27 -33.27 -8.75
C ASP A 289 40.53 -34.04 -7.45
#